data_AF-A0A7J2SPM6-F1
#
_entry.id   AF-A0A7J2SPM6-F1
#
_cell.length_a   1.000
_cell.length_b   1.000
_cell.length_c   1.000
_cell.angle_alpha   90.00
_cell.angle_beta   90.00
_cell.angle_gamma   90.00
#
_symmetry.space_group_name_H-M   'P 1'
#
loop_
_entity.id
_entity.type
_entity.pdbx_description
1 polymer ?
#
loop_
_entity_poly.entity_id
_entity_poly.type
_entity_poly.pdbx_seq_one_letter_code
_entity_poly.pdbx_strand_id
1 'polypeptide(L)'
;ELQNLDDTKLKEILSQVIELGHTSVVEHAQFTFAISGVSRALTHQLVRHRIASYSQQSQRYVNLSEPTYVTPPLIEKDDRMKKAYEETMKKIWSEYNKLLDLGIPSEDARYVLPNATTSNIIVTMNARSLLNFFELRCCLHAQWEIRKLANKMLKEVQKVAPTIFKHAGPLCKTKKICPEKKKDCPFYPK
;
A
#
# COMPACT_ATOMS: atom_id res chain seq x y z
N GLU A 1 3.77 -31.67 -22.50
CA GLU A 1 2.57 -31.12 -23.16
C GLU A 1 2.53 -29.59 -23.13
N LEU A 2 2.53 -28.92 -21.96
CA LEU A 2 2.54 -27.44 -21.88
C LEU A 2 3.74 -26.76 -22.55
N GLN A 3 4.93 -27.39 -22.50
CA GLN A 3 6.16 -26.83 -23.09
C GLN A 3 6.14 -26.70 -24.61
N ASN A 4 5.20 -27.38 -25.29
CA ASN A 4 5.09 -27.37 -26.75
C ASN A 4 3.98 -26.43 -27.25
N LEU A 5 3.29 -25.73 -26.35
CA LEU A 5 2.24 -24.78 -26.68
C LEU A 5 2.82 -23.39 -26.96
N ASP A 6 2.15 -22.64 -27.83
CA ASP A 6 2.50 -21.23 -28.05
C ASP A 6 2.04 -20.33 -26.88
N ASP A 7 2.60 -19.12 -26.82
CA ASP A 7 2.31 -18.13 -25.79
C ASP A 7 0.82 -17.74 -25.73
N THR A 8 0.12 -17.79 -26.86
CA THR A 8 -1.30 -17.43 -26.93
C THR A 8 -2.12 -18.47 -26.19
N LYS A 9 -1.89 -19.75 -26.48
CA LYS A 9 -2.56 -20.87 -25.82
C LYS A 9 -2.24 -20.93 -24.33
N LEU A 10 -0.98 -20.67 -23.95
CA LEU A 10 -0.59 -20.60 -22.54
C LEU A 10 -1.31 -19.48 -21.79
N LYS A 11 -1.49 -18.30 -22.40
CA LYS A 11 -2.26 -17.20 -21.81
C LYS A 11 -3.75 -17.53 -21.70
N GLU A 12 -4.34 -18.19 -22.70
CA GLU A 12 -5.73 -18.65 -22.64
C GLU A 12 -5.95 -19.63 -21.48
N ILE A 13 -5.09 -20.64 -21.36
CA ILE A 13 -5.14 -21.62 -20.26
C ILE A 13 -5.02 -20.92 -18.91
N LEU A 14 -4.04 -20.02 -18.76
CA LEU A 14 -3.85 -19.27 -17.53
C LEU A 14 -5.07 -18.42 -17.18
N SER A 15 -5.68 -17.73 -18.15
CA SER A 15 -6.90 -16.94 -17.94
C SER A 15 -8.04 -17.82 -17.45
N GLN A 16 -8.30 -18.96 -18.10
CA GLN A 16 -9.36 -19.90 -17.74
C GLN A 16 -9.18 -20.44 -16.32
N VAL A 17 -7.95 -20.84 -15.95
CA VAL A 17 -7.66 -21.39 -14.61
C VAL A 17 -7.92 -20.34 -13.52
N ILE A 18 -7.54 -19.07 -13.78
CA ILE A 18 -7.81 -17.97 -12.84
C ILE A 18 -9.32 -17.68 -12.74
N GLU A 19 -10.03 -17.65 -13.87
CA GLU A 19 -11.48 -17.41 -13.93
C GLU A 19 -12.29 -18.48 -13.19
N LEU A 20 -11.83 -19.73 -13.20
CA LEU A 20 -12.39 -20.83 -12.41
C LEU A 20 -12.07 -20.73 -10.90
N GLY A 21 -11.27 -19.75 -10.49
CA GLY A 21 -10.91 -19.51 -9.09
C GLY A 21 -9.71 -20.33 -8.60
N HIS A 22 -9.04 -21.08 -9.47
CA HIS A 22 -7.85 -21.88 -9.13
C HIS A 22 -6.59 -21.02 -9.00
N THR A 23 -6.63 -20.06 -8.07
CA THR A 23 -5.60 -19.03 -7.89
C THR A 23 -4.32 -19.51 -7.20
N SER A 24 -4.25 -20.77 -6.74
CA SER A 24 -3.02 -21.35 -6.18
C SER A 24 -1.90 -21.42 -7.21
N VAL A 25 -2.21 -21.64 -8.49
CA VAL A 25 -1.22 -21.77 -9.57
C VAL A 25 -0.38 -20.51 -9.78
N VAL A 26 -0.91 -19.33 -9.41
CA VAL A 26 -0.22 -18.05 -9.56
C VAL A 26 0.55 -17.64 -8.30
N GLU A 27 0.55 -18.45 -7.24
CA GLU A 27 1.37 -18.20 -6.05
C GLU A 27 2.88 -18.30 -6.32
N HIS A 28 3.28 -18.93 -7.43
CA HIS A 28 4.69 -19.04 -7.82
C HIS A 28 5.23 -17.73 -8.43
N ALA A 29 4.36 -16.86 -8.95
CA ALA A 29 4.76 -15.56 -9.48
C ALA A 29 4.92 -14.55 -8.33
N GLN A 30 6.15 -14.07 -8.11
CA GLN A 30 6.50 -13.11 -7.06
C GLN A 30 6.69 -11.70 -7.63
N PHE A 31 6.28 -10.69 -6.87
CA PHE A 31 6.45 -9.29 -7.21
C PHE A 31 7.03 -8.54 -6.02
N THR A 32 8.11 -7.80 -6.26
CA THR A 32 8.80 -6.99 -5.26
C THR A 32 8.67 -5.51 -5.61
N PHE A 33 8.25 -4.70 -4.63
CA PHE A 33 8.11 -3.26 -4.78
C PHE A 33 8.97 -2.55 -3.75
N ALA A 34 9.74 -1.57 -4.20
CA ALA A 34 10.31 -0.55 -3.33
C ALA A 34 9.32 0.62 -3.23
N ILE A 35 8.83 0.88 -2.02
CA ILE A 35 7.84 1.93 -1.75
C ILE A 35 8.51 2.97 -0.86
N SER A 36 8.52 4.22 -1.32
CA SER A 36 9.18 5.33 -0.61
C SER A 36 8.24 6.50 -0.35
N GLY A 37 8.55 7.27 0.69
CA GLY A 37 7.82 8.50 1.00
C GLY A 37 6.35 8.30 1.40
N VAL A 38 6.03 7.15 2.01
CA VAL A 38 4.68 6.85 2.51
C VAL A 38 4.63 6.98 4.02
N SER A 39 3.46 7.30 4.58
CA SER A 39 3.31 7.52 6.00
C SER A 39 3.43 6.23 6.81
N ARG A 40 3.80 6.36 8.09
CA ARG A 40 3.70 5.26 9.06
C ARG A 40 2.27 4.73 9.15
N ALA A 41 1.26 5.60 9.09
CA ALA A 41 -0.16 5.20 9.06
C ALA A 41 -0.49 4.22 7.92
N LEU A 42 0.05 4.47 6.72
CA LEU A 42 -0.10 3.56 5.58
C LEU A 42 0.63 2.24 5.85
N THR A 43 1.91 2.30 6.25
CA THR A 43 2.71 1.08 6.42
C THR A 43 2.11 0.16 7.49
N HIS A 44 1.53 0.72 8.55
CA HIS A 44 0.86 -0.03 9.61
C HIS A 44 -0.42 -0.75 9.14
N GLN A 45 -1.04 -0.32 8.03
CA GLN A 45 -2.11 -1.05 7.36
C GLN A 45 -1.57 -2.07 6.35
N LEU A 46 -0.48 -1.73 5.65
CA LEU A 46 0.16 -2.58 4.65
C LEU A 46 0.68 -3.88 5.28
N VAL A 47 1.41 -3.79 6.40
CA VAL A 47 2.00 -4.97 7.08
C VAL A 47 0.97 -5.94 7.66
N ARG A 48 -0.32 -5.58 7.68
CA ARG A 48 -1.41 -6.49 8.08
C ARG A 48 -1.70 -7.56 7.03
N HIS A 49 -1.21 -7.40 5.81
CA HIS A 49 -1.25 -8.44 4.78
C HIS A 49 -0.13 -9.44 5.04
N ARG A 50 -0.46 -10.48 5.80
CA ARG A 50 0.53 -11.44 6.37
C ARG A 50 1.21 -12.33 5.35
N ILE A 51 0.57 -12.59 4.19
CA ILE A 51 1.13 -13.43 3.13
C ILE A 51 2.01 -12.57 2.22
N ALA A 52 3.08 -12.05 2.81
CA ALA A 52 4.03 -11.14 2.18
C ALA A 52 5.32 -11.11 3.00
N SER A 53 6.40 -10.62 2.40
CA SER A 53 7.65 -10.32 3.09
C SER A 53 7.90 -8.82 3.08
N TYR A 54 8.42 -8.28 4.19
CA TYR A 54 8.64 -6.84 4.36
C TYR A 54 10.06 -6.54 4.83
N SER A 55 10.62 -5.44 4.32
CA SER A 55 11.81 -4.83 4.90
C SER A 55 11.57 -3.33 4.98
N GLN A 56 11.43 -2.82 6.20
CA GLN A 56 11.05 -1.43 6.45
C GLN A 56 12.17 -0.67 7.11
N GLN A 57 12.35 0.59 6.70
CA GLN A 57 13.24 1.54 7.35
C GLN A 57 12.95 1.62 8.85
N SER A 58 13.97 1.39 9.68
CA SER A 58 13.85 1.45 11.14
C SER A 58 14.12 2.87 11.65
N GLN A 59 13.20 3.41 12.45
CA GLN A 59 13.42 4.67 13.16
C GLN A 59 14.42 4.54 14.33
N ARG A 60 14.90 3.32 14.64
CA ARG A 60 15.96 3.10 15.65
C ARG A 60 17.34 3.43 15.12
N TYR A 61 17.52 3.29 13.81
CA TYR A 61 18.85 3.31 13.17
C TYR A 61 19.00 4.44 12.14
N VAL A 62 17.90 4.94 11.59
CA VAL A 62 17.95 6.02 10.60
C VAL A 62 17.77 7.37 11.28
N ASN A 63 18.61 8.33 10.90
CA ASN A 63 18.48 9.72 11.33
C ASN A 63 17.16 10.32 10.80
N LEU A 64 16.37 10.88 11.72
CA LEU A 64 15.09 11.54 11.45
C LEU A 64 15.06 12.98 11.97
N SER A 65 16.22 13.60 12.15
CA SER A 65 16.35 14.97 12.66
C SER A 65 15.70 16.00 11.74
N GLU A 66 15.66 15.71 10.44
CA GLU A 66 14.95 16.52 9.46
C GLU A 66 13.48 16.13 9.35
N PRO A 67 12.55 17.13 9.31
CA PRO A 67 11.13 16.88 9.10
C PRO A 67 10.83 16.08 7.84
N THR A 68 10.17 14.94 8.00
CA THR A 68 9.69 14.13 6.88
C THR A 68 8.32 13.51 7.19
N TYR A 69 7.28 14.01 6.52
CA TYR A 69 5.90 13.59 6.77
C TYR A 69 5.02 13.68 5.51
N VAL A 70 3.89 12.97 5.54
CA VAL A 70 2.85 13.03 4.52
C VAL A 70 1.73 13.96 4.96
N THR A 71 1.44 14.99 4.17
CA THR A 71 0.28 15.87 4.37
C THR A 71 -0.98 15.25 3.76
N PRO A 72 -2.07 15.08 4.54
CA PRO A 72 -3.36 14.63 4.01
C PRO A 72 -3.93 15.58 2.93
N PRO A 73 -4.55 15.07 1.85
CA PRO A 73 -5.07 15.91 0.75
C PRO A 73 -6.13 16.94 1.15
N LEU A 74 -6.85 16.72 2.26
CA LEU A 74 -7.82 17.70 2.77
C LEU A 74 -7.11 18.90 3.40
N ILE A 75 -6.01 18.64 4.12
CA ILE A 75 -5.17 19.66 4.74
C ILE A 75 -4.41 20.45 3.67
N GLU A 76 -3.90 19.77 2.65
CA GLU A 76 -3.14 20.40 1.55
C GLU A 76 -3.96 21.43 0.74
N LYS A 77 -5.29 21.36 0.77
CA LYS A 77 -6.19 22.20 -0.04
C LYS A 77 -6.58 23.53 0.60
N ASP A 78 -6.37 23.70 1.90
CA ASP A 78 -6.70 24.93 2.62
C ASP A 78 -5.44 25.47 3.30
N ASP A 79 -5.03 26.68 2.92
CA ASP A 79 -3.78 27.28 3.38
C ASP A 79 -3.71 27.45 4.90
N ARG A 80 -4.86 27.66 5.57
CA ARG A 80 -4.90 27.79 7.03
C ARG A 80 -4.70 26.42 7.68
N MET A 81 -5.33 25.37 7.15
CA MET A 81 -5.12 24.00 7.63
C MET A 81 -3.67 23.55 7.40
N LYS A 82 -3.12 23.82 6.21
CA LYS A 82 -1.74 23.51 5.86
C LYS A 82 -0.76 24.21 6.80
N LYS A 83 -0.92 25.51 7.03
CA LYS A 83 -0.09 26.27 7.96
C LYS A 83 -0.13 25.70 9.38
N ALA A 84 -1.33 25.45 9.92
CA ALA A 84 -1.47 24.86 11.26
C ALA A 84 -0.80 23.48 11.37
N TYR A 85 -0.89 22.67 10.30
CA TYR A 85 -0.26 21.36 10.24
C TYR A 85 1.28 21.46 10.19
N GLU A 86 1.82 22.32 9.34
CA GLU A 86 3.27 22.56 9.21
C GLU A 86 3.88 23.10 10.50
N GLU A 87 3.21 24.05 11.17
CA GLU A 87 3.63 24.56 12.48
C GLU A 87 3.66 23.47 13.54
N THR A 88 2.65 22.59 13.55
CA THR A 88 2.60 21.44 14.45
C THR A 88 3.73 20.45 14.17
N MET A 89 3.97 20.11 12.90
CA MET A 89 5.05 19.22 12.51
C MET A 89 6.42 19.80 12.92
N LYS A 90 6.67 21.08 12.64
CA LYS A 90 7.90 21.76 13.05
C LYS A 90 8.13 21.66 14.57
N LYS A 91 7.07 21.86 15.37
CA LYS A 91 7.16 21.73 16.83
C LYS A 91 7.52 20.31 17.24
N ILE A 92 6.87 19.29 16.68
CA ILE A 92 7.15 17.88 17.01
C ILE A 92 8.61 17.53 16.70
N TRP A 93 9.12 17.94 15.54
CA TRP A 93 10.52 17.69 15.17
C TRP A 93 11.52 18.44 16.05
N SER A 94 11.19 19.68 16.44
CA SER A 94 12.00 20.43 17.41
C SER A 94 12.07 19.71 18.76
N GLU A 95 10.96 19.16 19.26
CA GLU A 95 10.97 18.40 20.51
C GLU A 95 11.69 17.06 20.35
N TYR A 96 11.53 16.37 19.23
CA TYR A 96 12.27 15.14 18.92
C TYR A 96 13.79 15.38 18.98
N ASN A 97 14.29 16.43 18.31
CA ASN A 97 15.71 16.77 18.32
C ASN A 97 16.20 17.15 19.72
N LYS A 98 15.39 17.90 20.48
CA LYS A 98 15.69 18.22 21.88
C LYS A 98 15.84 16.97 22.75
N LEU A 99 15.00 15.95 22.57
CA LEU A 99 15.14 14.67 23.29
C LEU A 99 16.46 13.97 22.95
N LEU A 100 16.86 13.99 21.67
CA LEU A 100 18.16 13.45 21.24
C LEU A 100 19.33 14.21 21.88
N ASP A 101 19.26 15.56 21.90
CA ASP A 101 20.29 16.42 22.50
C ASP A 101 20.44 16.20 24.01
N LEU A 102 19.35 15.79 24.68
CA LEU A 102 19.35 15.38 26.09
C LEU A 102 19.88 13.95 26.32
N GLY A 103 20.35 13.27 25.27
CA GLY A 103 20.93 11.94 25.33
C GLY A 103 19.92 10.79 25.30
N ILE A 104 18.64 11.05 25.01
CA ILE A 104 17.64 9.99 24.87
C ILE A 104 17.89 9.21 23.56
N PRO A 105 17.99 7.86 23.61
CA PRO A 105 18.17 7.07 22.41
C PRO A 105 17.05 7.28 21.38
N SER A 106 17.37 7.21 20.09
CA SER A 106 16.38 7.40 19.02
C SER A 106 15.19 6.45 19.10
N GLU A 107 15.36 5.26 19.70
CA GLU A 107 14.27 4.30 19.87
C GLU A 107 13.18 4.73 20.87
N ASP A 108 13.52 5.60 21.81
CA ASP A 108 12.59 6.18 22.78
C ASP A 108 12.13 7.56 22.32
N ALA A 109 13.06 8.41 21.87
CA ALA A 109 12.76 9.75 21.39
C ALA A 109 11.70 9.75 20.27
N ARG A 110 11.71 8.75 19.38
CA ARG A 110 10.74 8.63 18.28
C ARG A 110 9.29 8.49 18.71
N TYR A 111 8.98 8.22 19.98
CA TYR A 111 7.60 8.08 20.45
C TYR A 111 6.78 9.36 20.28
N VAL A 112 7.44 10.53 20.16
CA VAL A 112 6.77 11.80 19.83
C VAL A 112 6.47 11.95 18.33
N LEU A 113 7.12 11.17 17.46
CA LEU A 113 6.95 11.29 16.02
C LEU A 113 5.55 10.84 15.59
N PRO A 114 4.86 11.59 14.70
CA PRO A 114 3.49 11.31 14.37
C PRO A 114 3.37 10.17 13.37
N ASN A 115 2.16 9.62 13.25
CA ASN A 115 1.78 8.66 12.20
C ASN A 115 2.02 9.17 10.77
N ALA A 116 2.11 10.48 10.59
CA ALA A 116 2.40 11.12 9.32
C ALA A 116 3.87 10.94 8.87
N THR A 117 4.78 10.61 9.79
CA THR A 117 6.22 10.44 9.50
C THR A 117 6.42 9.50 8.33
N THR A 118 7.25 9.88 7.36
CA THR A 118 7.48 9.03 6.20
C THR A 118 8.32 7.80 6.56
N SER A 119 8.19 6.76 5.75
CA SER A 119 8.98 5.55 5.83
C SER A 119 9.13 4.94 4.44
N ASN A 120 10.28 4.31 4.22
CA ASN A 120 10.50 3.48 3.05
C ASN A 120 10.31 2.00 3.44
N ILE A 121 9.66 1.23 2.57
CA ILE A 121 9.37 -0.19 2.79
C ILE A 121 9.50 -0.96 1.48
N ILE A 122 10.22 -2.08 1.52
CA ILE A 122 10.21 -3.10 0.47
C ILE A 122 9.14 -4.12 0.83
N VAL A 123 8.34 -4.50 -0.14
CA VAL A 123 7.35 -5.57 0.01
C VAL A 123 7.46 -6.56 -1.14
N THR A 124 7.49 -7.85 -0.81
CA THR A 124 7.37 -8.95 -1.76
C THR A 124 6.06 -9.69 -1.50
N MET A 125 5.24 -9.83 -2.54
CA MET A 125 3.98 -10.58 -2.52
C MET A 125 3.90 -11.49 -3.73
N ASN A 126 3.35 -12.69 -3.55
CA ASN A 126 2.96 -13.51 -4.69
C ASN A 126 1.69 -12.95 -5.37
N ALA A 127 1.41 -13.41 -6.59
CA ALA A 127 0.31 -12.88 -7.37
C ALA A 127 -1.07 -13.08 -6.69
N ARG A 128 -1.29 -14.23 -6.02
CA ARG A 128 -2.52 -14.50 -5.27
C ARG A 128 -2.72 -13.53 -4.12
N SER A 129 -1.64 -13.25 -3.38
CA SER A 129 -1.64 -12.26 -2.29
C SER A 129 -1.91 -10.86 -2.82
N LEU A 130 -1.33 -10.48 -3.96
CA LEU A 130 -1.63 -9.21 -4.62
C LEU A 130 -3.09 -9.10 -5.07
N LEU A 131 -3.69 -10.16 -5.62
CA LEU A 131 -5.11 -10.17 -5.97
C LEU A 131 -5.98 -9.84 -4.74
N ASN A 132 -5.72 -10.49 -3.61
CA ASN A 132 -6.39 -10.19 -2.33
C ASN A 132 -6.08 -8.77 -1.83
N PHE A 133 -4.84 -8.30 -1.96
CA PHE A 133 -4.46 -6.94 -1.60
C PHE A 133 -5.26 -5.89 -2.37
N PHE A 134 -5.42 -6.06 -3.69
CA PHE A 134 -6.19 -5.15 -4.53
C PHE A 134 -7.70 -5.22 -4.25
N GLU A 135 -8.24 -6.41 -3.98
CA GLU A 135 -9.63 -6.60 -3.55
C GLU A 135 -10.01 -5.73 -2.35
N LEU A 136 -9.09 -5.63 -1.38
CA LEU A 136 -9.28 -4.87 -0.15
C LEU A 136 -8.88 -3.39 -0.29
N ARG A 137 -7.73 -3.11 -0.92
CA ARG A 137 -7.09 -1.79 -0.85
C ARG A 137 -7.40 -0.89 -2.05
N CYS A 138 -7.95 -1.41 -3.14
CA CYS A 138 -8.52 -0.56 -4.21
C CYS A 138 -9.96 -0.10 -3.88
N CYS A 139 -10.53 -0.51 -2.75
CA CYS A 139 -11.87 -0.09 -2.30
C CYS A 139 -11.94 1.42 -2.01
N LEU A 140 -13.04 2.08 -2.34
CA LEU A 140 -13.24 3.50 -2.03
C LEU A 140 -13.33 3.80 -0.52
N HIS A 141 -13.58 2.80 0.31
CA HIS A 141 -13.59 2.96 1.77
C HIS A 141 -12.22 2.70 2.42
N ALA A 142 -11.25 2.19 1.66
CA ALA A 142 -9.87 2.13 2.15
C ALA A 142 -9.31 3.55 2.30
N GLN A 143 -8.48 3.76 3.33
CA GLN A 143 -7.81 5.04 3.56
C GLN A 143 -7.11 5.50 2.28
N TRP A 144 -7.23 6.80 1.97
CA TRP A 144 -6.86 7.37 0.67
C TRP A 144 -5.42 7.05 0.25
N GLU A 145 -4.47 6.99 1.20
CA GLU A 145 -3.06 6.81 0.92
C GLU A 145 -2.75 5.37 0.50
N ILE A 146 -3.18 4.37 1.29
CA ILE A 146 -3.00 2.96 0.91
C ILE A 146 -3.78 2.62 -0.35
N ARG A 147 -4.93 3.26 -0.57
CA ARG A 147 -5.68 3.14 -1.82
C ARG A 147 -4.91 3.71 -3.01
N LYS A 148 -4.25 4.86 -2.85
CA LYS A 148 -3.39 5.44 -3.88
C LYS A 148 -2.22 4.52 -4.20
N LEU A 149 -1.57 3.95 -3.18
CA LEU A 149 -0.51 2.96 -3.35
C LEU A 149 -1.02 1.72 -4.10
N ALA A 150 -2.14 1.13 -3.66
CA ALA A 150 -2.69 -0.08 -4.26
C ALA A 150 -3.04 0.11 -5.74
N ASN A 151 -3.64 1.24 -6.10
CA ASN A 151 -3.92 1.55 -7.51
C ASN A 151 -2.64 1.75 -8.33
N LYS A 152 -1.57 2.30 -7.75
CA LYS A 152 -0.27 2.40 -8.44
C LYS A 152 0.34 1.02 -8.65
N MET A 153 0.40 0.19 -7.61
CA MET A 153 0.89 -1.18 -7.69
C MET A 153 0.11 -2.00 -8.73
N LEU A 154 -1.22 -1.88 -8.75
CA LEU A 154 -2.09 -2.55 -9.72
C LEU A 154 -1.72 -2.18 -11.16
N LYS A 155 -1.50 -0.89 -11.44
CA LYS A 155 -1.08 -0.42 -12.77
C LYS A 155 0.26 -1.00 -13.18
N GLU A 156 1.23 -1.11 -12.26
CA GLU A 156 2.55 -1.67 -12.59
C GLU A 156 2.48 -3.17 -12.88
N VAL A 157 1.74 -3.94 -12.07
CA VAL A 157 1.60 -5.39 -12.31
C VAL A 157 0.80 -5.72 -13.56
N GLN A 158 -0.16 -4.88 -13.93
CA GLN A 158 -0.92 -5.03 -15.18
C GLN A 158 -0.04 -4.88 -16.42
N LYS A 159 1.06 -4.13 -16.35
CA LYS A 159 2.02 -4.01 -17.46
C LYS A 159 2.82 -5.29 -17.66
N VAL A 160 3.26 -5.92 -16.56
CA VAL A 160 4.19 -7.07 -16.61
C VAL A 160 3.49 -8.43 -16.63
N ALA A 161 2.30 -8.53 -16.03
CA ALA A 161 1.52 -9.76 -15.95
C ALA A 161 0.02 -9.51 -16.24
N PRO A 162 -0.31 -8.98 -17.43
CA PRO A 162 -1.68 -8.59 -17.79
C PRO A 162 -2.67 -9.75 -17.67
N THR A 163 -2.29 -10.98 -18.03
CA THR A 163 -3.19 -12.14 -17.95
C THR A 163 -3.65 -12.42 -16.52
N ILE A 164 -2.80 -12.20 -15.52
CA ILE A 164 -3.14 -12.44 -14.11
C ILE A 164 -3.99 -11.29 -13.55
N PHE A 165 -3.62 -10.04 -13.88
CA PHE A 165 -4.20 -8.85 -13.25
C PHE A 165 -5.22 -8.10 -14.11
N LYS A 166 -5.64 -8.68 -15.25
CA LYS A 166 -6.60 -8.08 -16.20
C LYS A 166 -7.86 -7.56 -15.51
N HIS A 167 -8.40 -8.36 -14.59
CA HIS A 167 -9.64 -8.07 -13.87
C HIS A 167 -9.40 -7.78 -12.39
N ALA A 168 -8.15 -7.57 -11.96
CA ALA A 168 -7.85 -7.27 -10.57
C ALA A 168 -8.34 -5.87 -10.16
N GLY A 169 -8.75 -5.72 -8.91
CA GLY A 169 -9.36 -4.49 -8.40
C GLY A 169 -10.22 -4.76 -7.17
N PRO A 170 -11.06 -3.81 -6.74
CA PRO A 170 -11.91 -4.00 -5.57
C PRO A 170 -13.01 -5.03 -5.83
N LEU A 171 -13.45 -5.74 -4.78
CA LEU A 171 -14.48 -6.81 -4.86
C LEU A 171 -15.77 -6.43 -5.59
N CYS A 172 -16.21 -5.19 -5.47
CA CYS A 172 -17.40 -4.69 -6.17
C CYS A 172 -17.26 -4.67 -7.69
N LYS A 173 -16.02 -4.58 -8.20
CA LYS A 173 -15.71 -4.64 -9.63
C LYS A 173 -15.40 -6.07 -10.08
N THR A 174 -14.71 -6.85 -9.25
CA THR A 174 -14.26 -8.20 -9.60
C THR A 174 -15.35 -9.26 -9.41
N LYS A 175 -16.06 -9.23 -8.28
CA LYS A 175 -17.07 -10.23 -7.88
C LYS A 175 -18.48 -9.68 -7.76
N LYS A 176 -18.70 -8.40 -8.07
CA LYS A 176 -20.00 -7.71 -7.92
C LYS A 176 -20.58 -7.79 -6.49
N ILE A 177 -19.70 -7.84 -5.49
CA ILE A 177 -20.07 -7.89 -4.07
C ILE A 177 -19.46 -6.68 -3.34
N CYS A 178 -20.25 -6.00 -2.50
CA CYS A 178 -19.76 -4.94 -1.62
C CYS A 178 -19.67 -5.45 -0.17
N PRO A 179 -18.45 -5.72 0.37
CA PRO A 179 -18.30 -6.18 1.74
C PRO A 179 -18.74 -5.13 2.77
N GLU A 180 -18.60 -3.84 2.43
CA GLU A 180 -18.96 -2.71 3.30
C GLU A 180 -20.48 -2.46 3.39
N LYS A 181 -21.28 -3.07 2.50
CA LYS A 181 -22.74 -2.85 2.38
C LYS A 181 -23.15 -1.36 2.21
N LYS A 182 -22.24 -0.51 1.73
CA LYS A 182 -22.43 0.93 1.51
C LYS A 182 -23.10 1.23 0.17
N LYS A 183 -24.43 1.23 0.15
CA LYS A 183 -25.26 1.41 -1.06
C LYS A 183 -25.09 2.79 -1.73
N ASP A 184 -24.68 3.79 -0.97
CA ASP A 184 -24.37 5.15 -1.40
C ASP A 184 -23.02 5.26 -2.14
N CYS A 185 -22.20 4.20 -2.11
CA CYS A 185 -20.89 4.20 -2.76
C CYS A 185 -21.01 4.25 -4.29
N PRO A 186 -20.24 5.10 -4.99
CA PRO A 186 -20.22 5.13 -6.46
C PRO A 186 -19.78 3.81 -7.12
N PHE A 187 -19.09 2.95 -6.37
CA PHE A 187 -18.65 1.63 -6.84
C PHE A 187 -19.58 0.51 -6.41
N TYR A 188 -20.69 0.79 -5.72
CA TYR A 188 -21.62 -0.25 -5.28
C TYR A 188 -22.12 -1.05 -6.49
N PRO A 189 -22.11 -2.39 -6.44
CA PRO A 189 -22.67 -3.23 -7.50
C PRO A 189 -24.14 -2.90 -7.69
N LYS A 190 -24.52 -2.58 -8.93
CA LYS A 190 -25.92 -2.41 -9.32
C LYS A 190 -26.53 -3.76 -9.66
#